data_AF-A0A1I6RWM9-F1
#
_entry.id   AF-A0A1I6RWM9-F1
#
_cell.length_a   1.000
_cell.length_b   1.000
_cell.length_c   1.000
_cell.angle_alpha   90.00
_cell.angle_beta   90.00
_cell.angle_gamma   90.00
#
_symmetry.space_group_name_H-M   'P 1'
#
loop_
_entity.id
_entity.type
_entity.pdbx_description
1 polymer ?
#
loop_
_entity_poly.entity_id
_entity_poly.type
_entity_poly.pdbx_seq_one_letter_code
_entity_poly.pdbx_strand_id
1 'polypeptide(L)' 'MESFLQEKIESLRFEMNDRACKHGSLTDERVVYVSQQLDRYIFVYQKLQRKRDKRK' A
#
# COMPACT_ATOMS: atom_id res chain seq x y z
N MET A 1 -0.88 6.48 -14.76
CA MET A 1 -1.77 5.70 -13.88
C MET A 1 -1.00 4.72 -13.02
N GLU A 2 -0.05 3.95 -13.58
CA GLU A 2 0.89 3.13 -12.77
C GLU A 2 1.77 3.95 -11.83
N SER A 3 2.32 5.09 -12.29
CA SER A 3 3.11 6.01 -11.47
C SER A 3 2.35 6.53 -10.25
N PHE A 4 1.12 7.02 -10.45
CA PHE A 4 0.25 7.47 -9.37
C PHE A 4 -0.07 6.36 -8.35
N LEU A 5 -0.28 5.14 -8.82
CA LEU A 5 -0.51 3.98 -7.94
C LEU A 5 0.73 3.65 -7.11
N GLN A 6 1.93 3.70 -7.72
CA GLN A 6 3.19 3.48 -7.01
C GLN A 6 3.44 4.57 -5.97
N GLU A 7 3.27 5.85 -6.34
CA GLU A 7 3.39 6.98 -5.41
C GLU A 7 2.41 6.84 -4.24
N LYS A 8 1.17 6.42 -4.51
CA LYS A 8 0.17 6.21 -3.45
C LYS A 8 0.54 5.05 -2.52
N ILE A 9 1.10 3.97 -3.06
CA ILE A 9 1.62 2.83 -2.30
C ILE A 9 2.78 3.28 -1.40
N GLU A 10 3.75 4.04 -1.93
CA GLU A 10 4.87 4.54 -1.14
C GLU A 10 4.43 5.50 -0.04
N SER A 11 3.50 6.42 -0.34
CA SER A 11 2.91 7.32 0.64
C SER A 11 2.25 6.56 1.80
N LEU A 12 1.47 5.52 1.49
CA LEU A 12 0.83 4.69 2.52
C LEU A 12 1.84 3.85 3.32
N ARG A 13 2.92 3.36 2.70
CA ARG A 13 4.00 2.68 3.43
C ARG A 13 4.68 3.60 4.41
N PHE A 14 4.95 4.85 4.00
CA PHE A 14 5.55 5.85 4.88
C PHE A 14 4.63 6.19 6.05
N GLU A 15 3.34 6.40 5.78
CA GLU A 15 2.33 6.66 6.81
C GLU A 15 2.19 5.51 7.81
N MET A 16 2.22 4.26 7.33
CA MET A 16 2.17 3.08 8.19
C MET A 16 3.38 3.01 9.13
N ASN A 17 4.58 3.25 8.60
CA ASN A 17 5.81 3.24 9.38
C ASN A 17 5.84 4.39 10.40
N ASP A 18 5.46 5.60 10.00
CA ASP A 18 5.38 6.75 10.90
C ASP A 18 4.42 6.48 12.07
N ARG A 19 3.24 5.90 11.78
CA ARG A 19 2.27 5.52 12.83
C ARG A 19 2.78 4.38 13.70
N ALA A 20 3.41 3.36 13.12
CA ALA A 20 3.99 2.26 13.90
C ALA A 20 5.09 2.76 14.84
N CYS A 21 5.93 3.69 14.38
CA CYS A 21 6.95 4.35 15.21
C CYS A 21 6.31 5.18 16.33
N LYS A 22 5.25 5.95 16.03
CA LYS A 22 4.57 6.80 17.03
C LYS A 22 3.80 6.01 18.08
N HIS A 23 3.15 4.92 17.67
CA HIS A 23 2.30 4.10 18.54
C HIS A 23 3.05 2.94 19.19
N GLY A 24 4.27 2.63 18.74
CA GLY A 24 5.10 1.54 19.28
C GLY A 24 4.56 0.14 19.00
N SER A 25 3.48 0.02 18.21
CA SER A 25 2.85 -1.24 17.88
C SER A 25 2.35 -1.27 16.43
N LEU A 26 2.61 -2.39 15.76
CA LEU A 26 2.05 -2.69 14.43
C LEU A 26 0.59 -3.17 14.51
N THR A 27 0.12 -3.54 15.70
CA THR A 27 -1.27 -4.00 15.93
C THR A 27 -2.20 -2.86 16.34
N ASP A 28 -1.68 -1.63 16.46
CA ASP A 28 -2.53 -0.45 16.69
C ASP A 28 -3.55 -0.33 15.56
N GLU A 29 -4.81 -0.09 15.91
CA GLU A 29 -5.92 -0.03 14.95
C GLU A 29 -5.67 0.97 13.81
N ARG A 30 -4.95 2.06 14.09
CA ARG A 30 -4.61 3.09 13.09
C ARG A 30 -3.54 2.62 12.12
N VAL A 31 -2.63 1.77 12.58
CA VAL A 31 -1.60 1.13 11.73
C VAL A 31 -2.23 0.02 10.91
N VAL A 32 -3.08 -0.80 11.53
CA VAL A 32 -3.84 -1.87 10.86
C VAL A 32 -4.74 -1.28 9.76
N TYR A 33 -5.40 -0.16 10.02
CA TYR A 33 -6.21 0.53 9.01
C TYR A 33 -5.39 0.94 7.79
N VAL A 34 -4.21 1.53 8.00
CA VAL A 34 -3.31 1.94 6.90
C VAL A 34 -2.77 0.71 6.16
N SER A 35 -2.44 -0.37 6.89
CA SER A 35 -2.04 -1.65 6.29
C SER A 35 -3.13 -2.21 5.37
N GLN A 36 -4.38 -2.22 5.81
CA GLN A 36 -5.51 -2.69 4.99
C GLN A 36 -5.72 -1.81 3.74
N GLN A 37 -5.52 -0.49 3.85
CA GLN A 37 -5.57 0.39 2.68
C GLN A 37 -4.43 0.09 1.70
N LEU A 38 -3.21 -0.07 2.21
CA LEU A 38 -2.04 -0.40 1.42
C LEU A 38 -2.24 -1.71 0.63
N ASP A 39 -2.78 -2.74 1.27
CA ASP A 39 -3.06 -4.03 0.63
C ASP A 39 -4.02 -3.89 -0.57
N ARG A 40 -5.05 -3.04 -0.46
CA ARG A 40 -5.98 -2.78 -1.58
C ARG A 40 -5.26 -2.16 -2.77
N TYR A 41 -4.39 -1.18 -2.55
CA TYR A 41 -3.65 -0.54 -3.63
C TYR A 41 -2.61 -1.48 -4.24
N ILE A 42 -1.92 -2.28 -3.43
CA ILE A 42 -0.99 -3.31 -3.90
C ILE A 42 -1.73 -4.33 -4.77
N PHE A 43 -2.90 -4.80 -4.34
CA PHE A 43 -3.71 -5.75 -5.10
C PHE A 43 -4.11 -5.19 -6.47
N VAL A 44 -4.58 -3.94 -6.52
CA VAL A 44 -4.93 -3.28 -7.78
C VAL A 44 -3.70 -3.15 -8.69
N TYR A 45 -2.56 -2.73 -8.13
CA TYR A 45 -1.31 -2.61 -8.88
C TYR A 45 -0.85 -3.96 -9.46
N GLN A 46 -0.85 -5.02 -8.65
CA GLN A 46 -0.51 -6.38 -9.11
C GLN A 46 -1.46 -6.88 -10.20
N LYS A 47 -2.77 -6.60 -10.08
CA LYS A 47 -3.76 -6.96 -11.09
C LYS A 47 -3.51 -6.24 -12.42
N LEU A 48 -3.06 -4.98 -12.39
CA LEU A 48 -2.68 -4.23 -13.59
C LEU A 48 -1.42 -4.82 -14.22
N GLN A 49 -0.38 -5.12 -13.43
CA GLN A 49 0.84 -5.76 -13.92
C GLN A 49 0.55 -7.09 -14.62
N ARG A 50 -0.22 -7.98 -13.98
CA ARG A 50 -0.62 -9.26 -14.58
C ARG A 50 -1.38 -9.11 -15.89
N LYS A 51 -2.22 -8.08 -16.03
CA LYS A 51 -2.93 -7.80 -17.30
C LYS A 51 -1.96 -7.33 -18.39
N ARG A 52 -0.94 -6.55 -18.03
CA ARG A 52 0.10 -6.09 -18.95
C ARG A 52 0.95 -7.25 -19.45
N ASP A 53 1.35 -8.14 -18.54
CA ASP A 53 2.16 -9.31 -18.89
C ASP A 53 1.40 -10.31 -19.77
N LYS A 54 0.07 -10.46 -19.58
CA LYS A 54 -0.79 -11.26 -20.47
C LYS A 54 -1.04 -10.65 -21.85
N ARG A 55 -0.70 -9.37 -22.05
CA ARG A 55 -0.86 -8.66 -23.33
C ARG A 55 0.47 -8.58 -24.11
N LYS A 56 1.58 -8.99 -23.50
CA LYS A 56 2.86 -9.23 -24.18
C LYS A 56 2.87 -10.63 -24.76
#